data_AF-A0A0G3HCD3-F1
#
_entry.id   AF-A0A0G3HCD3-F1
#
_cell.length_a   1.000
_cell.length_b   1.000
_cell.length_c   1.000
_cell.angle_alpha   90.00
_cell.angle_beta   90.00
_cell.angle_gamma   90.00
#
_symmetry.space_group_name_H-M   'P 1'
#
loop_
_entity.id
_entity.type
_entity.pdbx_description
1 polymer ?
#
loop_
_entity_poly.entity_id
_entity_poly.type
_entity_poly.pdbx_seq_one_letter_code
_entity_poly.pdbx_strand_id
1 'polypeptide(L)'
;MKRFLGSLVALSVLAAGCSGPGDAGLDSTQPEPGTAAPINTTTNTRTVEPAPSDEPLTAEEAFAPVFHNPAAYAAVSQHELFVPDGTYSYAFADVTGDGVAEMLLKTDGHPFAPIKVLVAADGGVVPIGGYVVDGAAEAGGGRMSVRASQTGRGIYQISGNSAQPDWKHELFGVVNGNLETLETQPIGFDEELPDYVQIAWLDIH
;
A
#
# COMPACT_ATOMS: atom_id res chain seq x y z
N MET A 1 -8.32 1.16 45.37
CA MET A 1 -7.23 2.04 45.85
C MET A 1 -6.54 2.60 44.62
N LYS A 2 -6.78 3.86 44.21
CA LYS A 2 -5.88 5.04 44.37
C LYS A 2 -4.44 4.67 43.94
N ARG A 3 -3.81 5.28 42.91
CA ARG A 3 -3.71 6.72 42.63
C ARG A 3 -3.37 7.01 41.15
N PHE A 4 -3.97 8.10 40.64
CA PHE A 4 -3.51 8.90 39.52
C PHE A 4 -2.16 9.58 39.85
N LEU A 5 -1.29 9.73 38.86
CA LEU A 5 -0.32 10.83 38.81
C LEU A 5 -0.05 11.18 37.35
N GLY A 6 -0.47 12.39 36.96
CA GLY A 6 -0.16 12.97 35.65
C GLY A 6 1.23 13.56 35.62
N SER A 7 1.74 13.81 34.42
CA SER A 7 2.74 14.85 34.20
C SER A 7 2.53 15.45 32.82
N LEU A 8 2.35 16.77 32.85
CA LEU A 8 2.07 17.67 31.75
C LEU A 8 3.39 18.38 31.45
N VAL A 9 3.88 18.34 30.21
CA VAL A 9 4.92 19.27 29.76
C VAL A 9 4.50 19.81 28.40
N ALA A 10 4.14 21.10 28.39
CA ALA A 10 3.98 21.91 27.20
C ALA A 10 5.28 22.70 26.98
N LEU A 11 5.70 22.86 25.72
CA LEU A 11 6.62 23.94 25.35
C LEU A 11 6.33 24.45 23.94
N SER A 12 6.38 25.78 23.83
CA SER A 12 5.71 26.62 22.84
C SER A 12 6.55 26.92 21.60
N VAL A 13 5.81 27.36 20.58
CA VAL A 13 6.14 27.95 19.28
C VAL A 13 7.25 29.01 19.28
N LEU A 14 8.05 29.03 18.19
CA LEU A 14 8.74 30.22 17.68
C LEU A 14 8.39 30.41 16.19
N ALA A 15 7.86 31.60 15.86
CA ALA A 15 7.66 32.09 14.51
C ALA A 15 8.70 33.18 14.20
N ALA A 16 9.29 33.12 13.02
CA ALA A 16 9.96 34.20 12.29
C ALA A 16 9.84 33.82 10.80
N GLY A 17 9.37 34.63 9.85
CA GLY A 17 9.30 36.07 9.75
C GLY A 17 10.40 36.58 8.80
N CYS A 18 10.10 36.71 7.50
CA CYS A 18 10.62 37.85 6.73
C CYS A 18 9.85 38.05 5.42
N SER A 19 9.40 39.30 5.27
CA SER A 19 8.63 39.88 4.18
C SER A 19 9.54 40.31 3.02
N GLY A 20 8.96 40.50 1.84
CA GLY A 20 9.57 41.31 0.79
C GLY A 20 8.65 41.47 -0.43
N PRO A 21 7.98 42.63 -0.60
CA PRO A 21 7.20 42.95 -1.79
C PRO A 21 8.08 43.66 -2.84
N GLY A 22 8.04 43.19 -4.08
CA GLY A 22 8.61 43.87 -5.24
C GLY A 22 7.47 44.41 -6.10
N ASP A 23 7.24 45.71 -6.00
CA ASP A 23 6.20 46.45 -6.71
C ASP A 23 6.75 47.10 -8.00
N ALA A 24 5.84 47.34 -8.93
CA ALA A 24 5.89 48.31 -10.03
C ALA A 24 6.95 48.18 -11.15
N GLY A 25 6.44 47.93 -12.36
CA GLY A 25 7.09 48.25 -13.63
C GLY A 25 6.06 48.38 -14.75
N LEU A 26 5.34 49.50 -14.78
CA LEU A 26 4.60 49.95 -15.95
C LEU A 26 5.61 50.39 -17.02
N ASP A 27 5.59 49.79 -18.21
CA ASP A 27 5.95 50.52 -19.41
C ASP A 27 5.04 50.12 -20.57
N SER A 28 4.46 51.15 -21.16
CA SER A 28 3.50 51.10 -22.24
C SER A 28 4.18 51.72 -23.44
N THR A 29 4.43 50.94 -24.48
CA THR A 29 4.82 51.49 -25.78
C THR A 29 4.02 50.83 -26.90
N GLN A 30 2.99 51.57 -27.30
CA GLN A 30 2.36 51.73 -28.63
C GLN A 30 2.86 50.86 -29.81
N PRO A 31 1.96 50.26 -30.61
CA PRO A 31 2.33 49.58 -31.86
C PRO A 31 2.29 50.55 -33.07
N GLU A 32 3.26 50.42 -33.98
CA GLU A 32 3.22 50.96 -35.34
C GLU A 32 3.29 49.80 -36.35
N PRO A 33 2.59 49.88 -37.49
CA PRO A 33 2.39 48.76 -38.42
C PRO A 33 3.48 48.72 -39.48
N GLY A 34 4.04 47.52 -39.75
CA GLY A 34 5.07 47.39 -40.78
C GLY A 34 5.30 45.95 -41.24
N THR A 35 4.71 45.64 -42.39
CA THR A 35 5.27 44.78 -43.45
C THR A 35 5.54 43.30 -43.12
N ALA A 36 4.66 42.46 -43.67
CA ALA A 36 4.80 41.02 -43.75
C ALA A 36 6.08 40.58 -44.48
N ALA A 37 6.80 39.63 -43.88
CA ALA A 37 7.80 38.79 -44.52
C ALA A 37 7.35 37.31 -44.42
N PRO A 38 7.63 36.47 -45.43
CA PRO A 38 7.03 35.14 -45.54
C PRO A 38 7.54 34.17 -44.46
N ILE A 39 6.60 33.54 -43.75
CA ILE A 39 6.89 32.44 -42.83
C ILE A 39 7.20 31.17 -43.63
N ASN A 40 8.45 30.72 -43.57
CA ASN A 40 8.79 29.35 -43.97
C ASN A 40 8.28 28.40 -42.88
N THR A 41 7.15 27.75 -43.14
CA THR A 41 6.60 26.69 -42.29
C THR A 41 7.54 25.49 -42.30
N THR A 42 8.43 25.41 -41.32
CA THR A 42 9.06 24.15 -40.93
C THR A 42 8.12 23.47 -39.95
N THR A 43 7.35 22.50 -40.43
CA THR A 43 6.55 21.61 -39.57
C THR A 43 7.52 20.78 -38.75
N ASN A 44 7.82 21.25 -37.55
CA ASN A 44 8.53 20.50 -36.54
C ASN A 44 7.49 19.59 -35.88
N THR A 45 7.37 18.34 -36.36
CA THR A 45 6.52 17.33 -35.74
C THR A 45 7.16 16.91 -34.42
N ARG A 46 6.95 17.72 -33.38
CA ARG A 46 7.24 17.33 -32.00
C ARG A 46 6.23 16.26 -31.65
N THR A 47 6.68 15.04 -31.38
CA THR A 47 5.90 14.04 -30.63
C THR A 47 5.43 14.73 -29.36
N VAL A 48 4.15 15.05 -29.30
CA VAL A 48 3.51 15.55 -28.09
C VAL A 48 3.41 14.34 -27.19
N GLU A 49 4.33 14.26 -26.22
CA GLU A 49 4.13 13.44 -25.03
C GLU A 49 2.79 13.87 -24.43
N PRO A 50 1.83 12.96 -24.26
CA PRO A 50 0.51 13.34 -23.77
C PRO A 50 0.66 14.03 -22.42
N ALA A 51 0.00 15.19 -22.29
CA ALA A 51 -0.06 15.89 -21.01
C ALA A 51 -0.64 14.94 -19.95
N PRO A 52 -0.13 14.96 -18.70
CA PRO A 52 -0.73 14.18 -17.64
C PRO A 52 -2.21 14.53 -17.53
N SER A 53 -3.06 13.51 -17.55
CA SER A 53 -4.49 13.66 -17.33
C SER A 53 -4.74 14.06 -15.88
N ASP A 54 -5.54 15.11 -15.66
CA ASP A 54 -5.97 15.57 -14.32
C ASP A 54 -7.08 14.68 -13.71
N GLU A 55 -7.49 13.62 -14.40
CA GLU A 55 -8.47 12.65 -13.89
C GLU A 55 -7.80 11.70 -12.88
N PRO A 56 -8.48 11.35 -11.77
CA PRO A 56 -7.96 10.39 -10.82
C PRO A 56 -7.81 9.01 -11.50
N LEU A 57 -6.71 8.32 -11.18
CA LEU A 57 -6.48 6.97 -11.67
C LEU A 57 -7.55 6.01 -11.13
N THR A 58 -8.02 5.11 -11.97
CA THR A 58 -8.76 3.93 -11.49
C THR A 58 -7.81 3.01 -10.71
N ALA A 59 -8.37 2.13 -9.86
CA ALA A 59 -7.57 1.16 -9.12
C ALA A 59 -6.73 0.25 -10.05
N GLU A 60 -7.30 -0.16 -11.19
CA GLU A 60 -6.60 -0.96 -12.19
C GLU A 60 -5.38 -0.24 -12.76
N GLU A 61 -5.53 1.04 -13.13
CA GLU A 61 -4.43 1.88 -13.61
C GLU A 61 -3.38 2.13 -12.52
N ALA A 62 -3.83 2.34 -11.27
CA ALA A 62 -2.93 2.53 -10.13
C ALA A 62 -2.05 1.29 -9.85
N PHE A 63 -2.58 0.08 -10.04
CA PHE A 63 -1.86 -1.17 -9.82
C PHE A 63 -1.02 -1.64 -11.01
N ALA A 64 -1.23 -1.13 -12.22
CA ALA A 64 -0.49 -1.52 -13.42
C ALA A 64 1.05 -1.58 -13.23
N PRO A 65 1.71 -0.62 -12.55
CA PRO A 65 3.15 -0.66 -12.32
C PRO A 65 3.62 -1.85 -11.46
N VAL A 66 2.77 -2.39 -10.59
CA VAL A 66 3.10 -3.51 -9.71
C VAL A 66 3.36 -4.78 -10.53
N PHE A 67 2.58 -5.02 -11.59
CA PHE A 67 2.78 -6.19 -12.45
C PHE A 67 4.09 -6.13 -13.24
N HIS A 68 4.61 -4.93 -13.54
CA HIS A 68 5.87 -4.77 -14.26
C HIS A 68 7.11 -4.86 -13.36
N ASN A 69 6.99 -4.49 -12.09
CA ASN A 69 8.10 -4.52 -11.13
C ASN A 69 7.60 -4.82 -9.71
N PRO A 70 7.12 -6.04 -9.45
CA PRO A 70 6.52 -6.38 -8.15
C PRO A 70 7.53 -6.28 -7.00
N ALA A 71 8.81 -6.53 -7.28
CA ALA A 71 9.90 -6.42 -6.30
C ALA A 71 10.02 -5.03 -5.64
N ALA A 72 9.61 -3.96 -6.32
CA ALA A 72 9.64 -2.60 -5.76
C ALA A 72 8.59 -2.37 -4.65
N TYR A 73 7.55 -3.19 -4.61
CA TYR A 73 6.43 -3.08 -3.67
C TYR A 73 6.39 -4.23 -2.65
N ALA A 74 7.18 -5.26 -2.90
CA ALA A 74 7.26 -6.46 -2.08
C ALA A 74 7.64 -6.17 -0.62
N ALA A 75 7.19 -7.05 0.28
CA ALA A 75 7.64 -7.02 1.65
C ALA A 75 9.13 -7.40 1.71
N VAL A 76 9.96 -6.48 2.20
CA VAL A 76 11.37 -6.76 2.46
C VAL A 76 11.49 -7.33 3.86
N SER A 77 11.92 -8.58 3.96
CA SER A 77 12.32 -9.18 5.23
C SER A 77 13.64 -9.89 5.07
N GLN A 78 14.56 -9.63 6.00
CA GLN A 78 15.86 -10.31 6.07
C GLN A 78 15.82 -11.51 7.02
N HIS A 79 14.63 -11.93 7.46
CA HIS A 79 14.51 -13.07 8.34
C HIS A 79 14.86 -14.34 7.59
N GLU A 80 15.72 -15.18 8.16
CA GLU A 80 16.20 -16.45 7.55
C GLU A 80 15.09 -17.46 7.22
N LEU A 81 13.86 -17.19 7.69
CA LEU A 81 12.68 -18.01 7.45
C LEU A 81 11.87 -17.59 6.22
N PHE A 82 12.26 -16.47 5.58
CA PHE A 82 11.75 -16.04 4.29
C PHE A 82 12.84 -16.24 3.26
N VAL A 83 12.69 -17.28 2.43
CA VAL A 83 13.57 -17.52 1.30
C VAL A 83 12.74 -17.30 0.04
N PRO A 84 12.75 -16.08 -0.55
CA PRO A 84 12.05 -15.80 -1.80
C PRO A 84 12.60 -16.64 -2.93
N ASP A 85 11.72 -17.14 -3.80
CA ASP A 85 12.12 -17.85 -5.03
C ASP A 85 12.25 -16.93 -6.26
N GLY A 86 11.94 -15.65 -6.08
CA GLY A 86 11.98 -14.63 -7.12
C GLY A 86 10.67 -14.46 -7.90
N THR A 87 9.61 -15.18 -7.50
CA THR A 87 8.27 -15.04 -8.08
C THR A 87 7.32 -14.32 -7.12
N TYR A 88 6.20 -13.87 -7.68
CA TYR A 88 5.20 -13.08 -6.97
C TYR A 88 3.81 -13.53 -7.37
N SER A 89 2.92 -13.53 -6.39
CA SER A 89 1.50 -13.78 -6.56
C SER A 89 0.72 -12.58 -6.05
N TYR A 90 -0.47 -12.37 -6.60
CA TYR A 90 -1.37 -11.31 -6.17
C TYR A 90 -2.79 -11.81 -5.96
N ALA A 91 -3.54 -11.04 -5.17
CA ALA A 91 -4.97 -11.21 -4.99
C ALA A 91 -5.61 -9.85 -4.70
N PHE A 92 -6.93 -9.79 -4.74
CA PHE A 92 -7.70 -8.59 -4.38
C PHE A 92 -8.64 -8.89 -3.22
N ALA A 93 -8.69 -7.97 -2.26
CA ALA A 93 -9.61 -8.00 -1.13
C ALA A 93 -9.87 -6.58 -0.63
N ASP A 94 -11.07 -6.30 -0.13
CA ASP A 94 -11.34 -5.08 0.64
C ASP A 94 -10.78 -5.26 2.06
N VAL A 95 -9.70 -4.56 2.35
CA VAL A 95 -8.91 -4.62 3.59
C VAL A 95 -9.09 -3.36 4.41
N THR A 96 -9.37 -2.23 3.75
CA THR A 96 -9.59 -0.94 4.42
C THR A 96 -11.04 -0.73 4.84
N GLY A 97 -11.98 -1.47 4.25
CA GLY A 97 -13.40 -1.41 4.53
C GLY A 97 -14.13 -0.27 3.83
N ASP A 98 -13.51 0.31 2.79
CA ASP A 98 -14.08 1.41 2.02
C ASP A 98 -14.88 0.95 0.79
N GLY A 99 -14.94 -0.38 0.56
CA GLY A 99 -15.63 -0.99 -0.57
C GLY A 99 -14.82 -1.02 -1.87
N VAL A 100 -13.58 -0.52 -1.87
CA VAL A 100 -12.61 -0.65 -2.96
C VAL A 100 -11.61 -1.75 -2.59
N ALA A 101 -11.34 -2.67 -3.53
CA ALA A 101 -10.41 -3.75 -3.25
C ALA A 101 -8.95 -3.25 -3.30
N GLU A 102 -8.18 -3.56 -2.27
CA GLU A 102 -6.73 -3.46 -2.26
C GLU A 102 -6.07 -4.67 -2.92
N MET A 103 -4.85 -4.47 -3.43
CA MET A 103 -4.02 -5.56 -3.89
C MET A 103 -3.22 -6.15 -2.72
N LEU A 104 -3.31 -7.47 -2.57
CA LEU A 104 -2.43 -8.26 -1.74
C LEU A 104 -1.28 -8.74 -2.63
N LEU A 105 -0.05 -8.34 -2.33
CA LEU A 105 1.15 -8.77 -3.05
C LEU A 105 1.95 -9.75 -2.19
N LYS A 106 1.98 -11.02 -2.61
CA LYS A 106 2.73 -12.10 -1.98
C LYS A 106 4.11 -12.22 -2.63
N THR A 107 5.15 -12.23 -1.80
CA THR A 107 6.50 -12.62 -2.24
C THR A 107 6.63 -14.12 -2.05
N ASP A 108 6.61 -14.87 -3.15
CA ASP A 108 6.60 -16.32 -3.09
C ASP A 108 7.96 -16.87 -2.66
N GLY A 109 7.90 -18.00 -1.96
CA GLY A 109 9.06 -18.57 -1.29
C GLY A 109 8.69 -19.62 -0.26
N HIS A 110 9.71 -20.14 0.41
CA HIS A 110 9.59 -21.21 1.40
C HIS A 110 10.47 -20.92 2.62
N PRO A 111 10.14 -21.42 3.83
CA PRO A 111 8.86 -22.02 4.24
C PRO A 111 7.70 -21.04 4.34
N PHE A 112 8.00 -19.74 4.37
CA PHE A 112 7.00 -18.69 4.53
C PHE A 112 7.15 -17.63 3.44
N ALA A 113 6.01 -17.01 3.12
CA ALA A 113 5.85 -16.00 2.10
C ALA A 113 5.18 -14.77 2.73
N PRO A 114 5.86 -13.61 2.80
CA PRO A 114 5.25 -12.40 3.30
C PRO A 114 4.31 -11.79 2.27
N ILE A 115 3.22 -11.18 2.76
CA ILE A 115 2.15 -10.57 1.96
C ILE A 115 2.02 -9.10 2.36
N LYS A 116 2.21 -8.23 1.38
CA LYS A 116 2.06 -6.78 1.50
C LYS A 116 0.66 -6.36 1.05
N VAL A 117 0.08 -5.37 1.73
CA VAL A 117 -1.16 -4.72 1.28
C VAL A 117 -0.80 -3.44 0.55
N LEU A 118 -1.36 -3.26 -0.64
CA LEU A 118 -1.16 -2.12 -1.52
C LEU A 118 -2.50 -1.44 -1.78
N VAL A 119 -2.59 -0.14 -1.49
CA VAL A 119 -3.80 0.66 -1.67
C VAL A 119 -3.66 1.51 -2.93
N ALA A 120 -4.71 1.54 -3.74
CA ALA A 120 -4.82 2.50 -4.84
C ALA A 120 -5.16 3.88 -4.26
N ALA A 121 -4.37 4.89 -4.60
CA ALA A 121 -4.56 6.26 -4.16
C ALA A 121 -4.37 7.24 -5.32
N ASP A 122 -4.72 8.51 -5.10
CA ASP A 122 -4.55 9.56 -6.10
C ASP A 122 -3.08 9.65 -6.53
N GLY A 123 -2.80 9.31 -7.79
CA GLY A 123 -1.46 9.33 -8.37
C GLY A 123 -0.65 8.04 -8.25
N GLY A 124 -1.24 6.92 -7.78
CA GLY A 124 -0.63 5.60 -7.90
C GLY A 124 -0.92 4.64 -6.75
N VAL A 125 0.05 3.81 -6.42
CA VAL A 125 -0.08 2.77 -5.38
C VAL A 125 0.71 3.13 -4.12
N VAL A 126 0.09 2.94 -2.96
CA VAL A 126 0.69 3.19 -1.65
C VAL A 126 0.84 1.86 -0.87
N PRO A 127 2.06 1.44 -0.50
CA PRO A 127 2.24 0.25 0.32
C PRO A 127 1.88 0.53 1.77
N ILE A 128 1.03 -0.31 2.37
CA ILE A 128 0.73 -0.27 3.80
C ILE A 128 1.91 -0.83 4.58
N GLY A 129 2.28 -0.15 5.67
CA GLY A 129 3.35 -0.59 6.58
C GLY A 129 3.05 -1.96 7.21
N GLY A 130 4.09 -2.75 7.47
CA GLY A 130 3.95 -4.14 7.92
C GLY A 130 3.64 -5.13 6.78
N TYR A 131 3.39 -6.38 7.15
CA TYR A 131 2.99 -7.48 6.27
C TYR A 131 2.37 -8.60 7.12
N VAL A 132 1.54 -9.44 6.49
CA VAL A 132 1.13 -10.74 7.06
C VAL A 132 1.93 -11.86 6.40
N VAL A 133 1.84 -13.07 6.93
CA VAL A 133 2.65 -14.21 6.51
C VAL A 133 1.75 -15.39 6.18
N ASP A 134 2.06 -16.06 5.09
CA ASP A 134 1.48 -17.34 4.69
C ASP A 134 2.58 -18.40 4.58
N GLY A 135 2.25 -19.67 4.76
CA GLY A 135 3.17 -20.79 4.55
C GLY A 135 3.32 -21.72 5.75
N ALA A 136 4.18 -22.72 5.62
CA ALA A 136 4.36 -23.75 6.61
C ALA A 136 5.80 -24.21 6.65
N ALA A 137 6.38 -24.24 7.86
CA ALA A 137 7.63 -24.93 8.08
C ALA A 137 7.45 -26.46 8.02
N GLU A 138 8.54 -27.17 7.76
CA GLU A 138 8.57 -28.63 7.72
C GLU A 138 8.29 -29.28 9.09
N ALA A 139 8.37 -30.61 9.15
CA ALA A 139 8.17 -31.52 10.30
C ALA A 139 7.87 -30.86 11.66
N GLY A 140 6.58 -30.74 12.00
CA GLY A 140 6.13 -30.24 13.32
C GLY A 140 6.31 -28.72 13.52
N GLY A 141 6.64 -27.98 12.46
CA GLY A 141 6.90 -26.56 12.48
C GLY A 141 5.65 -25.68 12.52
N GLY A 142 5.92 -24.37 12.53
CA GLY A 142 4.91 -23.32 12.48
C GLY A 142 4.14 -23.32 11.18
N ARG A 143 2.85 -23.01 11.25
CA ARG A 143 1.95 -22.83 10.11
C ARG A 143 1.33 -21.46 10.21
N MET A 144 1.28 -20.79 9.07
CA MET A 144 0.63 -19.51 8.89
C MET A 144 -0.28 -19.62 7.67
N SER A 145 -1.48 -19.08 7.78
CA SER A 145 -2.46 -19.07 6.71
C SER A 145 -3.23 -17.76 6.75
N VAL A 146 -3.52 -17.20 5.58
CA VAL A 146 -4.18 -15.90 5.47
C VAL A 146 -5.59 -16.03 4.91
N ARG A 147 -6.54 -15.24 5.43
CA ARG A 147 -7.92 -15.10 4.95
C ARG A 147 -8.28 -13.62 4.88
N ALA A 148 -9.12 -13.22 3.94
CA ALA A 148 -9.71 -11.89 3.94
C ALA A 148 -10.96 -11.85 4.85
N SER A 149 -11.32 -10.68 5.34
CA SER A 149 -12.61 -10.42 5.99
C SER A 149 -13.71 -10.22 4.94
N GLN A 150 -14.84 -10.92 5.07
CA GLN A 150 -16.01 -10.74 4.21
C GLN A 150 -16.61 -9.34 4.37
N THR A 151 -16.50 -8.78 5.58
CA THR A 151 -17.05 -7.47 5.95
C THR A 151 -16.09 -6.31 5.73
N GLY A 152 -14.93 -6.54 5.10
CA GLY A 152 -13.94 -5.49 4.81
C GLY A 152 -13.16 -5.01 6.05
N ARG A 153 -13.17 -5.76 7.16
CA ARG A 153 -12.48 -5.35 8.39
C ARG A 153 -10.96 -5.48 8.32
N GLY A 154 -10.46 -6.14 7.29
CA GLY A 154 -9.04 -6.40 7.09
C GLY A 154 -8.72 -7.84 6.71
N ILE A 155 -7.59 -8.33 7.21
CA ILE A 155 -7.01 -9.62 6.86
C ILE A 155 -6.78 -10.43 8.14
N TYR A 156 -7.23 -11.68 8.13
CA TYR A 156 -6.93 -12.65 9.17
C TYR A 156 -5.63 -13.38 8.89
N GLN A 157 -4.77 -13.48 9.90
CA GLN A 157 -3.65 -14.42 9.93
C GLN A 157 -3.92 -15.49 10.99
N ILE A 158 -3.92 -16.73 10.54
CA ILE A 158 -4.10 -17.92 11.36
C ILE A 158 -2.70 -18.49 11.57
N SER A 159 -2.27 -18.59 12.82
CA SER A 159 -0.93 -19.06 13.17
C SER A 159 -0.98 -20.14 14.24
N GLY A 160 -0.08 -21.11 14.16
CA GLY A 160 0.02 -22.15 15.15
C GLY A 160 1.17 -23.12 14.86
N ASN A 161 1.20 -24.21 15.61
CA ASN A 161 2.18 -25.26 15.43
C ASN A 161 1.47 -26.57 15.12
N SER A 162 1.96 -27.31 14.12
CA SER A 162 1.34 -28.56 13.65
C SER A 162 1.18 -29.64 14.72
N ALA A 163 2.00 -29.60 15.78
CA ALA A 163 2.02 -30.57 16.86
C ALA A 163 1.30 -30.08 18.13
N GLN A 164 0.72 -28.87 18.12
CA GLN A 164 0.04 -28.28 19.27
C GLN A 164 -1.42 -27.95 18.93
N PRO A 165 -2.34 -28.06 19.91
CA PRO A 165 -3.75 -27.71 19.72
C PRO A 165 -3.99 -26.20 19.75
N ASP A 166 -3.01 -25.40 20.19
CA ASP A 166 -3.16 -23.96 20.38
C ASP A 166 -2.90 -23.24 19.06
N TRP A 167 -3.98 -22.71 18.49
CA TRP A 167 -3.98 -21.88 17.30
C TRP A 167 -4.44 -20.48 17.66
N LYS A 168 -3.91 -19.50 16.92
CA LYS A 168 -4.16 -18.08 17.14
C LYS A 168 -4.60 -17.46 15.83
N HIS A 169 -5.78 -16.87 15.87
CA HIS A 169 -6.38 -16.18 14.74
C HIS A 169 -6.34 -14.68 15.05
N GLU A 170 -5.60 -13.92 14.25
CA GLU A 170 -5.40 -12.48 14.42
C GLU A 170 -6.03 -11.74 13.27
N LEU A 171 -6.91 -10.78 13.55
CA LEU A 171 -7.40 -9.84 12.55
C LEU A 171 -6.46 -8.64 12.51
N PHE A 172 -5.90 -8.36 11.35
CA PHE A 172 -5.12 -7.17 11.05
C PHE A 172 -5.96 -6.22 10.21
N GLY A 173 -5.98 -4.94 10.59
CA GLY A 173 -6.59 -3.88 9.80
C GLY A 173 -5.61 -2.73 9.57
N VAL A 174 -5.94 -1.86 8.61
CA VAL A 174 -5.12 -0.68 8.31
C VAL A 174 -5.43 0.43 9.31
N VAL A 175 -4.43 0.79 10.12
CA VAL A 175 -4.51 1.88 11.09
C VAL A 175 -3.33 2.81 10.86
N ASN A 176 -3.60 4.08 10.57
CA ASN A 176 -2.57 5.09 10.28
C ASN A 176 -1.53 4.63 9.24
N GLY A 177 -1.99 3.96 8.17
CA GLY A 177 -1.13 3.47 7.09
C GLY A 177 -0.27 2.25 7.43
N ASN A 178 -0.54 1.56 8.55
CA ASN A 178 0.15 0.34 8.97
C ASN A 178 -0.85 -0.78 9.25
N LEU A 179 -0.45 -2.03 9.05
CA LEU A 179 -1.20 -3.17 9.55
C LEU A 179 -1.01 -3.29 11.05
N GLU A 180 -2.11 -3.18 11.79
CA GLU A 180 -2.17 -3.31 13.23
C GLU A 180 -3.14 -4.43 13.61
N THR A 181 -2.83 -5.17 14.66
CA THR A 181 -3.73 -6.21 15.18
C THR A 181 -4.94 -5.55 15.84
N LEU A 182 -6.12 -5.80 15.28
CA LEU A 182 -7.41 -5.34 15.81
C LEU A 182 -7.99 -6.32 16.82
N GLU A 183 -7.80 -7.61 16.58
CA GLU A 183 -8.42 -8.68 17.37
C GLU A 183 -7.52 -9.93 17.38
N THR A 184 -7.55 -10.66 18.49
CA THR A 184 -6.87 -11.95 18.63
C THR A 184 -7.80 -12.95 19.31
N GLN A 185 -7.99 -14.10 18.68
CA GLN A 185 -8.82 -15.18 19.21
C GLN A 185 -8.03 -16.50 19.27
N PRO A 186 -8.01 -17.20 20.42
CA PRO A 186 -7.43 -18.54 20.54
C PRO A 186 -8.50 -19.58 20.16
N ILE A 187 -8.73 -19.72 18.85
CA ILE A 187 -9.66 -20.71 18.27
C ILE A 187 -8.85 -21.79 17.56
N GLY A 188 -9.44 -22.98 17.37
CA GLY A 188 -8.74 -24.12 16.75
C GLY A 188 -8.47 -23.89 15.25
N PHE A 189 -7.45 -24.54 14.68
CA PHE A 189 -7.06 -24.36 13.27
C PHE A 189 -8.19 -24.52 12.26
N ASP A 190 -8.99 -25.57 12.45
CA ASP A 190 -10.09 -25.94 11.56
C ASP A 190 -11.36 -25.11 11.83
N GLU A 191 -11.31 -24.20 12.82
CA GLU A 191 -12.42 -23.31 13.13
C GLU A 191 -12.43 -22.13 12.16
N GLU A 192 -13.37 -22.16 11.22
CA GLU A 192 -13.62 -21.05 10.32
C GLU A 192 -14.56 -20.04 11.00
N LEU A 193 -14.10 -18.79 11.09
CA LEU A 193 -14.98 -17.71 11.49
C LEU A 193 -15.97 -17.41 10.35
N PRO A 194 -17.23 -17.04 10.65
CA PRO A 194 -18.22 -16.72 9.63
C PRO A 194 -17.80 -15.61 8.64
N ASP A 195 -16.87 -14.75 9.06
CA ASP A 195 -16.36 -13.63 8.27
C ASP A 195 -15.15 -14.02 7.38
N TYR A 196 -14.77 -15.29 7.31
CA TYR A 196 -13.63 -15.73 6.50
C TYR A 196 -13.96 -15.82 5.03
N VAL A 197 -13.10 -15.20 4.22
CA VAL A 197 -13.06 -15.38 2.77
C VAL A 197 -11.69 -15.92 2.39
N GLN A 198 -11.71 -17.01 1.62
CA GLN A 198 -10.49 -17.56 1.06
C GLN A 198 -9.91 -16.61 0.01
N ILE A 199 -8.61 -16.36 0.08
CA ILE A 199 -7.90 -15.54 -0.89
C ILE A 199 -7.55 -16.40 -2.10
N ALA A 200 -7.98 -15.96 -3.28
CA ALA A 200 -7.63 -16.58 -4.55
C ALA A 200 -6.38 -15.90 -5.11
N TRP A 201 -5.25 -16.61 -5.07
CA TRP A 201 -3.96 -16.13 -5.57
C TRP A 201 -3.83 -16.35 -7.08
N LEU A 202 -3.26 -15.36 -7.76
CA LEU A 202 -2.92 -15.36 -9.17
C LEU A 202 -1.43 -15.06 -9.34
N ASP A 203 -0.75 -15.77 -10.22
CA ASP A 203 0.67 -15.57 -10.47
C ASP A 203 0.92 -14.27 -11.27
N ILE A 204 2.02 -13.59 -10.98
CA ILE A 204 2.57 -12.51 -11.82
C ILE A 204 3.66 -13.12 -12.72
N HIS A 205 3.55 -12.91 -14.03
CA HIS A 205 4.46 -13.45 -15.06
C HIS A 205 5.34 -12.38 -15.71
#